data_AF-A0A959NNQ6-F1
#
_entry.id   AF-A0A959NNQ6-F1
#
_cell.length_a   1.000
_cell.length_b   1.000
_cell.length_c   1.000
_cell.angle_alpha   90.00
_cell.angle_beta   90.00
_cell.angle_gamma   90.00
#
_symmetry.space_group_name_H-M   'P 1'
#
loop_
_entity.id
_entity.type
_entity.pdbx_description
1 polymer ?
#
loop_
_entity_poly.entity_id
_entity_poly.type
_entity_poly.pdbx_seq_one_letter_code
_entity_poly.pdbx_strand_id
1 'polypeptide(L)'
;MDIGAKGYVLKENAVTDIVNCITEVQNDKYYISPLIADYLENRLNRKKNTSSPSINDLTKTERKILKLISQDKTSRLIAEELFVSVKTVENHRNNISKKLNLQGSHSLVKYAIQNKNLL
;
A
#
# COMPACT_ATOMS: atom_id res chain seq x y z
N MET A 1 8.97 -12.90 -10.14
CA MET A 1 9.57 -13.99 -10.96
C MET A 1 11.02 -14.11 -10.51
N ASP A 2 11.21 -14.39 -9.22
CA ASP A 2 12.44 -14.06 -8.50
C ASP A 2 13.53 -15.15 -8.59
N ILE A 3 13.32 -16.16 -9.43
CA ILE A 3 14.23 -17.31 -9.59
C ILE A 3 14.45 -17.70 -11.07
N GLY A 4 14.18 -16.79 -12.02
CA GLY A 4 14.45 -17.03 -13.45
C GLY A 4 13.52 -18.03 -14.14
N ALA A 5 12.44 -18.46 -13.48
CA ALA A 5 11.45 -19.34 -14.07
C ALA A 5 10.60 -18.61 -15.12
N LYS A 6 10.56 -19.15 -16.35
CA LYS A 6 9.72 -18.63 -17.46
C LYS A 6 8.30 -19.22 -17.50
N GLY A 7 8.00 -20.24 -16.71
CA GLY A 7 6.73 -20.97 -16.73
C GLY A 7 6.27 -21.45 -15.36
N TYR A 8 4.97 -21.42 -15.08
CA TYR A 8 4.36 -22.01 -13.87
C TYR A 8 3.10 -22.80 -14.23
N VAL A 9 3.07 -24.10 -13.89
CA VAL A 9 1.97 -25.04 -14.20
C VAL A 9 1.47 -25.72 -12.92
N LEU A 10 0.15 -25.93 -12.79
CA LEU A 10 -0.45 -26.68 -11.68
C LEU A 10 -0.57 -28.17 -12.02
N LYS A 11 -0.43 -29.01 -10.99
CA LYS A 11 -0.47 -30.47 -11.10
C LYS A 11 -1.81 -31.01 -11.61
N GLU A 12 -2.92 -30.30 -11.34
CA GLU A 12 -4.28 -30.79 -11.60
C GLU A 12 -4.66 -30.82 -13.10
N ASN A 13 -4.02 -30.00 -13.95
CA ASN A 13 -4.22 -29.96 -15.41
C ASN A 13 -2.90 -30.04 -16.20
N ALA A 14 -1.90 -30.74 -15.64
CA ALA A 14 -0.51 -30.67 -16.10
C ALA A 14 -0.31 -31.05 -17.59
N VAL A 15 -1.07 -31.99 -18.15
CA VAL A 15 -0.78 -32.52 -19.50
C VAL A 15 -0.98 -31.47 -20.58
N THR A 16 -2.10 -30.75 -20.59
CA THR A 16 -2.38 -29.69 -21.58
C THR A 16 -1.60 -28.41 -21.29
N ASP A 17 -1.45 -28.06 -20.01
CA ASP A 17 -0.78 -26.82 -19.61
C ASP A 17 0.73 -26.89 -19.82
N ILE A 18 1.36 -28.08 -19.70
CA ILE A 18 2.79 -28.27 -20.01
C ILE A 18 3.06 -28.07 -21.49
N VAL A 19 2.23 -28.62 -22.37
CA VAL A 19 2.41 -28.48 -23.83
C VAL A 19 2.30 -27.01 -24.25
N ASN A 20 1.31 -26.30 -23.70
CA ASN A 20 1.14 -24.86 -23.93
C ASN A 20 2.30 -24.06 -23.33
N CYS A 21 2.74 -24.41 -22.11
CA CYS A 21 3.89 -23.78 -21.46
C CYS A 21 5.17 -23.90 -22.29
N ILE A 22 5.46 -25.08 -22.83
CA ILE A 22 6.65 -25.31 -23.65
C ILE A 22 6.58 -24.47 -24.93
N THR A 23 5.42 -24.44 -25.58
CA THR A 23 5.21 -23.68 -26.82
C THR A 23 5.37 -22.17 -26.61
N GLU A 24 4.85 -21.62 -25.51
CA GLU A 24 4.98 -20.20 -25.18
C GLU A 24 6.41 -19.83 -24.76
N VAL A 25 7.07 -20.66 -23.95
CA VAL A 25 8.46 -20.41 -23.51
C VAL A 25 9.45 -20.49 -24.69
N GLN A 26 9.19 -21.35 -25.69
CA GLN A 26 9.98 -21.37 -26.94
C GLN A 26 9.89 -20.06 -27.72
N ASN A 27 8.78 -19.33 -27.60
CA ASN A 27 8.59 -18.01 -28.22
C ASN A 27 9.08 -16.85 -27.33
N ASP A 28 9.90 -17.15 -26.31
CA ASP A 28 10.40 -16.20 -25.31
C ASP A 28 9.29 -15.49 -24.51
N LYS A 29 8.12 -16.13 -24.41
CA LYS A 29 6.99 -15.63 -23.63
C LYS A 29 6.91 -16.34 -22.29
N TYR A 30 6.37 -15.62 -21.31
CA TYR A 30 6.09 -16.18 -20.01
C TYR A 30 4.77 -16.94 -20.03
N TYR A 31 4.76 -18.14 -19.45
CA TYR A 31 3.54 -18.92 -19.29
C TYR A 31 3.14 -19.04 -17.83
N ILE A 32 1.91 -18.66 -17.52
CA ILE A 32 1.28 -18.90 -16.22
C ILE A 32 -0.01 -19.66 -16.51
N SER A 33 -0.20 -20.80 -15.83
CA SER A 33 -1.44 -21.56 -15.95
C SER A 33 -2.66 -20.65 -15.70
N PRO A 34 -3.72 -20.74 -16.52
CA PRO A 34 -4.89 -19.85 -16.43
C PRO A 34 -5.49 -19.76 -15.03
N LEU A 35 -5.46 -20.85 -14.26
CA LEU A 35 -5.96 -20.90 -12.88
C LEU A 35 -5.13 -20.04 -11.92
N ILE A 36 -3.82 -19.96 -12.15
CA ILE A 36 -2.93 -19.10 -11.37
C ILE A 36 -3.06 -17.66 -11.83
N ALA A 37 -3.21 -17.43 -13.14
CA ALA A 37 -3.48 -16.11 -13.69
C ALA A 37 -4.76 -15.54 -13.07
N ASP A 38 -5.85 -16.31 -13.04
CA ASP A 38 -7.11 -15.92 -12.40
C ASP A 38 -6.96 -15.70 -10.89
N TYR A 39 -6.22 -16.57 -10.19
CA TYR A 39 -5.91 -16.37 -8.77
C TYR A 39 -5.11 -15.09 -8.51
N LEU A 40 -4.10 -14.80 -9.34
CA LEU A 40 -3.27 -13.59 -9.26
C LEU A 40 -4.09 -12.36 -9.60
N GLU A 41 -4.90 -12.39 -10.65
CA GLU A 41 -5.81 -11.31 -11.02
C GLU A 41 -6.82 -11.04 -9.91
N ASN A 42 -7.45 -12.08 -9.35
CA ASN A 42 -8.36 -11.95 -8.22
C ASN A 42 -7.66 -11.38 -6.97
N ARG A 43 -6.42 -11.77 -6.71
CA ARG A 43 -5.63 -11.23 -5.59
C ARG A 43 -5.22 -9.77 -5.82
N LEU A 44 -4.84 -9.42 -7.04
CA LEU A 44 -4.49 -8.04 -7.44
C LEU A 44 -5.72 -7.13 -7.45
N ASN A 45 -6.86 -7.63 -7.94
CA ASN A 45 -8.14 -6.93 -7.95
C ASN A 45 -8.69 -6.78 -6.52
N ARG A 46 -8.53 -7.77 -5.63
CA ARG A 46 -8.81 -7.59 -4.20
C ARG A 46 -7.94 -6.51 -3.57
N LYS A 47 -6.65 -6.42 -3.95
CA LYS A 47 -5.77 -5.32 -3.52
C LYS A 47 -6.17 -3.95 -4.08
N LYS A 48 -6.71 -3.89 -5.30
CA LYS A 48 -7.23 -2.64 -5.91
C LYS A 48 -8.60 -2.23 -5.35
N ASN A 49 -9.45 -3.18 -4.99
CA ASN A 49 -10.81 -2.94 -4.48
C ASN A 49 -10.88 -2.77 -2.96
N THR A 50 -9.79 -3.05 -2.24
CA THR A 50 -9.59 -2.43 -0.94
C THR A 50 -9.01 -1.05 -1.18
N SER A 51 -9.85 -0.02 -1.27
CA SER A 51 -9.44 1.36 -1.10
C SER A 51 -8.79 1.49 0.28
N SER A 52 -7.52 1.12 0.40
CA SER A 52 -6.75 1.35 1.62
C SER A 52 -6.81 2.84 1.88
N PRO A 53 -7.27 3.27 3.06
CA PRO A 53 -7.48 4.69 3.32
C PRO A 53 -6.21 5.45 2.99
N SER A 54 -6.35 6.40 2.08
CA SER A 54 -5.24 7.05 1.40
C SER A 54 -5.03 8.45 1.97
N ILE A 55 -3.86 9.02 1.71
CA ILE A 55 -3.54 10.42 2.04
C ILE A 55 -4.50 11.39 1.33
N ASN A 56 -5.22 10.93 0.30
CA ASN A 56 -6.28 11.68 -0.37
C ASN A 56 -7.58 11.80 0.44
N ASP A 57 -7.81 10.93 1.42
CA ASP A 57 -8.99 11.00 2.31
C ASP A 57 -8.81 11.99 3.47
N LEU A 58 -7.60 12.56 3.59
CA LEU A 58 -7.27 13.57 4.58
C LEU A 58 -7.67 14.97 4.09
N THR A 59 -8.20 15.76 5.01
CA THR A 59 -8.44 17.18 4.79
C THR A 59 -7.11 17.93 4.60
N LYS A 60 -7.17 19.15 4.04
CA LYS A 60 -5.98 20.01 3.84
C LYS A 60 -5.20 20.23 5.15
N THR A 61 -5.91 20.42 6.27
CA THR A 61 -5.30 20.61 7.59
C THR A 61 -4.64 19.34 8.10
N GLU A 62 -5.31 18.19 7.96
CA GLU A 62 -4.77 16.89 8.35
C GLU A 62 -3.52 16.52 7.52
N ARG A 63 -3.51 16.81 6.22
CA ARG A 63 -2.33 16.61 5.36
C ARG A 63 -1.17 17.51 5.78
N LYS A 64 -1.43 18.78 6.12
CA LYS A 64 -0.40 19.68 6.67
C LYS A 64 0.20 19.14 7.96
N ILE A 65 -0.64 18.70 8.91
CA ILE A 65 -0.17 18.12 10.17
C ILE A 65 0.64 16.86 9.91
N LEU A 66 0.19 15.97 9.03
CA LEU A 66 0.91 14.75 8.66
C LEU A 66 2.28 15.05 8.03
N LYS A 67 2.38 16.11 7.21
CA LYS A 67 3.64 16.59 6.63
C LYS A 67 4.61 17.12 7.69
N LEU A 68 4.12 17.85 8.69
CA LEU A 68 4.97 18.32 9.77
C LEU A 68 5.47 17.16 10.65
N ILE A 69 4.65 16.13 10.85
CA ILE A 69 5.05 14.88 11.53
C ILE A 69 6.15 14.15 10.74
N SER A 70 6.11 14.12 9.41
CA SER A 70 7.17 13.51 8.59
C SER A 70 8.49 14.29 8.59
N GLN A 71 8.47 15.52 9.10
CA GLN A 71 9.65 16.36 9.36
C GLN A 71 10.15 16.25 10.80
N ASP A 72 9.68 15.26 11.55
CA ASP A 72 10.08 15.01 12.94
C ASP A 72 9.69 16.13 13.93
N LYS A 73 8.66 16.93 13.60
CA LYS A 73 8.14 17.97 14.49
C LYS A 73 7.23 17.36 15.56
N THR A 74 7.42 17.79 16.81
CA THR A 74 6.56 17.41 17.93
C THR A 74 5.21 18.11 17.87
N SER A 75 4.18 17.58 18.55
CA SER A 75 2.86 18.24 18.61
C SER A 75 2.90 19.68 19.13
N ARG A 76 3.89 20.00 19.97
CA ARG A 76 4.10 21.35 20.49
C ARG A 76 4.60 22.31 19.41
N LEU A 77 5.61 21.89 18.64
CA LEU A 77 6.13 22.67 17.52
C LEU A 77 5.07 22.85 16.41
N ILE A 78 4.30 21.80 16.13
CA ILE A 78 3.19 21.85 15.17
C ILE A 78 2.11 22.85 15.64
N ALA A 79 1.81 22.87 16.94
CA ALA A 79 0.84 23.78 17.52
C ALA A 79 1.30 25.24 17.41
N GLU A 80 2.58 25.51 17.68
CA GLU A 80 3.19 26.83 17.53
C GLU A 80 3.18 27.31 16.06
N GLU A 81 3.54 26.44 15.11
CA GLU A 81 3.61 26.78 13.68
C GLU A 81 2.22 26.98 13.04
N LEU A 82 1.21 26.27 13.52
CA LEU A 82 -0.17 26.40 13.04
C LEU A 82 -1.01 27.38 13.87
N PHE A 83 -0.44 28.01 14.91
CA PHE A 83 -1.12 28.91 15.84
C PHE A 83 -2.39 28.29 16.47
N VAL A 84 -2.31 27.01 16.84
CA VAL A 84 -3.41 26.26 17.48
C VAL A 84 -2.97 25.68 18.82
N SER A 85 -3.93 25.21 19.63
CA SER A 85 -3.58 24.53 20.87
C SER A 85 -2.95 23.15 20.60
N VAL A 86 -2.05 22.70 21.47
CA VAL A 86 -1.50 21.33 21.43
C VAL A 86 -2.62 20.29 21.43
N LYS A 87 -3.70 20.55 22.19
CA LYS A 87 -4.87 19.67 22.25
C LYS A 87 -5.57 19.53 20.89
N THR A 88 -5.62 20.62 20.11
CA THR A 88 -6.16 20.62 18.75
C THR A 88 -5.32 19.73 17.83
N VAL A 89 -3.98 19.81 17.91
CA VAL A 89 -3.07 18.95 17.14
C VAL A 89 -3.27 17.48 17.51
N GLU A 90 -3.36 17.15 18.79
CA GLU A 90 -3.64 15.77 19.25
C GLU A 90 -4.98 15.25 18.72
N ASN A 91 -6.03 16.07 18.70
CA ASN A 91 -7.31 15.70 18.11
C ASN A 91 -7.18 15.42 16.61
N HIS A 92 -6.44 16.23 15.87
CA HIS A 92 -6.15 15.95 14.46
C HIS A 92 -5.35 14.67 14.26
N ARG A 93 -4.32 14.40 15.09
CA ARG A 93 -3.54 13.15 15.05
C ARG A 93 -4.43 11.92 15.27
N ASN A 94 -5.37 12.00 16.19
CA ASN A 94 -6.35 10.94 16.43
C ASN A 94 -7.29 10.75 15.24
N ASN A 95 -7.78 11.84 14.65
CA ASN A 95 -8.65 11.77 13.47
C ASN A 95 -7.91 11.18 12.25
N ILE A 96 -6.67 11.58 12.02
CA ILE A 96 -5.81 11.02 10.96
C ILE A 96 -5.61 9.52 11.18
N SER A 97 -5.28 9.12 12.41
CA SER A 97 -5.06 7.70 12.74
C SER A 97 -6.34 6.89 12.52
N LYS A 98 -7.51 7.41 12.90
CA LYS A 98 -8.81 6.76 12.63
C LYS A 98 -9.09 6.66 11.14
N LYS A 99 -8.90 7.74 10.38
CA LYS A 99 -9.14 7.78 8.92
C LYS A 99 -8.23 6.81 8.17
N LEU A 100 -6.95 6.75 8.53
CA LEU A 100 -5.96 5.86 7.94
C LEU A 100 -5.95 4.45 8.57
N ASN A 101 -6.87 4.18 9.49
CA ASN A 101 -6.99 2.93 10.23
C ASN A 101 -5.66 2.45 10.88
N LEU A 102 -4.90 3.42 11.41
CA LEU A 102 -3.62 3.19 12.07
C LEU A 102 -3.84 2.88 13.55
N GLN A 103 -3.21 1.80 14.02
CA GLN A 103 -3.30 1.33 15.40
C GLN A 103 -1.93 1.40 16.08
N GLY A 104 -1.90 1.93 17.31
CA GLY A 104 -0.72 2.01 18.16
C GLY A 104 0.00 3.37 18.15
N SER A 105 0.72 3.66 19.24
CA SER A 105 1.26 4.98 19.57
C SER A 105 2.23 5.57 18.54
N HIS A 106 2.98 4.72 17.82
CA HIS A 106 3.99 5.15 16.84
C HIS A 106 3.58 4.92 15.38
N SER A 107 2.38 4.37 15.14
CA SER A 107 1.91 4.02 13.80
C SER A 107 1.79 5.24 12.87
N LEU A 108 1.28 6.36 13.40
CA LEU A 108 1.16 7.62 12.67
C LEU A 108 2.51 8.19 12.22
N VAL A 109 3.51 8.16 13.09
CA VAL A 109 4.86 8.67 12.79
C VAL A 109 5.52 7.80 11.72
N LYS A 110 5.46 6.47 11.89
CA LYS A 110 5.98 5.52 10.90
C LYS A 110 5.32 5.73 9.54
N TYR A 111 4.00 5.89 9.52
CA TYR A 111 3.24 6.14 8.29
C TYR A 111 3.65 7.47 7.62
N ALA A 112 3.83 8.53 8.40
CA ALA A 112 4.26 9.84 7.89
C ALA A 112 5.65 9.77 7.23
N ILE A 113 6.59 9.02 7.82
CA ILE A 113 7.94 8.84 7.29
C ILE A 113 7.91 8.00 6.00
N GLN A 114 7.17 6.89 5.99
CA GLN A 114 7.08 6.01 4.82
C GLN A 114 6.45 6.70 3.61
N ASN A 115 5.53 7.63 3.85
CA ASN A 115 4.82 8.34 2.78
C ASN A 115 5.32 9.78 2.59
N LYS A 116 6.54 10.11 3.03
CA LYS A 116 7.10 11.46 2.94
C LYS A 116 7.11 12.02 1.50
N ASN A 117 7.29 11.16 0.50
CA ASN A 117 7.30 11.55 -0.92
C ASN A 117 5.92 11.95 -1.47
N LEU A 118 4.83 11.66 -0.73
CA LEU A 118 3.45 11.91 -1.15
C LEU A 118 2.80 13.12 -0.45
N LEU A 119 3.54 13.83 0.43
CA LEU A 119 3.07 14.90 1.33
C LEU A 119 3.62 16.28 0.97
#